data_AF-A0A6G1YVC7-F1
#
_entry.id   AF-A0A6G1YVC7-F1
#
_cell.length_a   1.000
_cell.length_b   1.000
_cell.length_c   1.000
_cell.angle_alpha   90.00
_cell.angle_beta   90.00
_cell.angle_gamma   90.00
#
_symmetry.space_group_name_H-M   'P 1'
#
loop_
_entity.id
_entity.type
_entity.pdbx_description
1 polymer ?
#
loop_
_entity_poly.entity_id
_entity_poly.type
_entity_poly.pdbx_seq_one_letter_code
_entity_poly.pdbx_strand_id
1 'polypeptide(L)'
;MLDPKLLKENPQLLRSMLENRKFEFPLNDLIALDKRRRELTVQLEEFKRRKNLLARAISNKIKAHEDSASEREEMKEIGTKLLETEQEK
;
A
#
# COMPACT_ATOMS: atom_id res chain seq x y z
N MET A 1 5.97 -14.19 19.93
CA MET A 1 5.45 -13.18 18.97
C MET A 1 3.95 -13.33 18.90
N LEU A 2 3.19 -12.23 18.94
CA LEU A 2 1.74 -12.27 18.74
C LEU A 2 1.47 -12.53 17.26
N ASP A 3 0.61 -13.48 16.94
CA ASP A 3 0.32 -13.83 15.55
C ASP A 3 -0.51 -12.70 14.92
N PRO A 4 -0.08 -12.04 13.82
CA PRO A 4 -0.85 -10.97 13.19
C PRO A 4 -2.22 -11.43 12.68
N LYS A 5 -2.42 -12.74 12.47
CA LYS A 5 -3.73 -13.33 12.17
C LYS A 5 -4.73 -13.16 13.31
N LEU A 6 -4.28 -13.33 14.56
CA LEU A 6 -5.11 -13.15 15.76
C LEU A 6 -5.60 -11.71 15.90
N LEU A 7 -4.82 -10.73 15.43
CA LEU A 7 -5.22 -9.32 15.38
C LEU A 7 -6.38 -9.07 14.40
N LYS A 8 -6.39 -9.84 13.31
CA LYS A 8 -7.32 -9.68 12.20
C LYS A 8 -8.64 -10.42 12.44
N GLU A 9 -8.56 -11.64 12.95
CA GLU A 9 -9.71 -12.54 13.05
C GLU A 9 -10.51 -12.29 14.33
N ASN A 10 -9.84 -12.07 15.48
CA ASN A 10 -10.52 -11.98 16.78
C ASN A 10 -9.97 -10.87 17.69
N PRO A 11 -10.09 -9.58 17.29
CA PRO A 11 -9.67 -8.46 18.12
C PRO A 11 -10.44 -8.36 19.45
N GLN A 12 -11.69 -8.85 19.50
CA GLN A 12 -12.48 -8.92 20.74
C GLN A 12 -11.90 -9.93 21.74
N LEU A 13 -11.53 -11.13 21.29
CA LEU A 13 -10.89 -12.14 22.13
C LEU A 13 -9.56 -11.60 22.70
N LEU A 14 -8.82 -10.86 21.89
CA LEU A 14 -7.56 -10.26 22.29
C LEU A 14 -7.76 -9.18 23.36
N ARG A 15 -8.79 -8.33 23.22
CA ARG A 15 -9.21 -7.39 24.28
C ARG A 15 -9.53 -8.12 25.59
N SER A 16 -10.33 -9.18 25.53
CA SER A 16 -10.70 -9.96 26.72
C SER A 16 -9.47 -10.60 27.40
N MET A 17 -8.51 -11.11 26.61
CA MET A 17 -7.25 -11.65 27.14
C MET A 17 -6.36 -10.58 27.77
N LEU A 18 -6.35 -9.37 27.22
CA LEU A 18 -5.61 -8.22 27.74
C LEU A 18 -6.22 -7.68 29.04
N GLU A 19 -7.54 -7.55 29.10
CA GLU A 19 -8.29 -7.17 30.32
C GLU A 19 -8.10 -8.17 31.45
N ASN A 20 -8.17 -9.48 31.15
CA ASN A 20 -7.94 -10.55 32.12
C ASN A 20 -6.53 -10.51 32.73
N ARG A 21 -5.56 -9.94 32.00
CA ARG A 21 -4.17 -9.76 32.47
C ARG A 21 -3.91 -8.36 33.04
N LYS A 22 -4.95 -7.50 33.16
CA LYS A 22 -4.85 -6.08 33.54
C LYS A 22 -3.79 -5.32 32.74
N PHE A 23 -3.66 -5.65 31.47
CA PHE A 23 -2.67 -5.06 30.58
C PHE A 23 -3.38 -4.10 29.62
N GLU A 24 -3.18 -2.80 29.81
CA GLU A 24 -3.64 -1.80 28.85
C GLU A 24 -2.71 -1.82 27.64
N PHE A 25 -3.21 -2.36 26.53
CA PHE A 25 -2.54 -2.29 25.25
C PHE A 25 -3.43 -1.53 24.25
N PRO A 26 -2.89 -0.54 23.51
CA PRO A 26 -3.64 0.24 22.53
C PRO A 26 -3.91 -0.60 21.27
N LEU A 27 -4.83 -1.55 21.38
CA LEU A 27 -5.17 -2.49 20.31
C LEU A 27 -5.77 -1.78 19.09
N ASN A 28 -6.52 -0.71 19.34
CA ASN A 28 -7.11 0.11 18.28
C ASN A 28 -6.02 0.74 17.38
N ASP A 29 -4.94 1.24 17.98
CA ASP A 29 -3.83 1.85 17.25
C ASP A 29 -3.08 0.81 16.42
N LEU A 30 -2.91 -0.39 16.97
CA LEU A 30 -2.30 -1.50 16.25
C LEU A 30 -3.15 -1.95 15.04
N ILE A 31 -4.48 -2.00 15.20
CA ILE A 31 -5.41 -2.29 14.10
C ILE A 31 -5.36 -1.19 13.03
N ALA A 32 -5.29 0.09 13.43
CA ALA A 32 -5.19 1.22 12.52
C ALA A 32 -3.86 1.21 11.73
N LEU A 33 -2.74 0.94 12.41
CA LEU A 33 -1.43 0.77 11.78
C LEU A 33 -1.43 -0.38 10.78
N ASP A 34 -2.00 -1.52 11.14
CA ASP A 34 -2.05 -2.67 10.23
C ASP A 34 -2.95 -2.39 9.02
N LYS A 35 -4.08 -1.68 9.18
CA LYS A 35 -4.88 -1.19 8.06
C LYS A 35 -4.08 -0.28 7.14
N ARG A 36 -3.39 0.72 7.70
CA ARG A 36 -2.57 1.66 6.92
C ARG A 36 -1.46 0.93 6.15
N ARG A 37 -0.80 -0.04 6.78
CA ARG A 37 0.20 -0.89 6.11
C ARG A 37 -0.38 -1.65 4.91
N ARG A 38 -1.59 -2.19 5.04
CA ARG A 38 -2.27 -2.90 3.95
C ARG A 38 -2.66 -1.94 2.82
N GLU A 39 -3.23 -0.79 3.15
CA GLU A 39 -3.58 0.25 2.17
C GLU A 39 -2.34 0.71 1.40
N LEU A 40 -1.26 1.04 2.10
CA LEU A 40 0.02 1.39 1.47
C LEU A 40 0.52 0.27 0.55
N THR A 41 0.42 -0.99 0.97
CA THR A 41 0.83 -2.13 0.13
C THR A 41 0.00 -2.23 -1.16
N VAL A 42 -1.32 -2.05 -1.06
CA VAL A 42 -2.23 -2.07 -2.22
C VAL A 42 -1.93 -0.91 -3.16
N GLN A 43 -1.75 0.30 -2.62
CA GLN A 43 -1.40 1.48 -3.41
C GLN A 43 -0.06 1.29 -4.15
N LEU A 44 0.94 0.71 -3.48
CA LEU A 44 2.24 0.39 -4.07
C LEU A 44 2.14 -0.57 -5.24
N GLU A 45 1.34 -1.63 -5.10
CA GLU A 45 1.07 -2.58 -6.19
C GLU A 45 0.32 -1.90 -7.34
N GLU A 46 -0.64 -1.02 -7.03
CA GLU A 46 -1.38 -0.28 -8.04
C GLU A 46 -0.48 0.68 -8.83
N PHE A 47 0.40 1.42 -8.15
CA PHE A 47 1.39 2.29 -8.80
C PHE A 47 2.36 1.50 -9.67
N LYS A 48 2.85 0.34 -9.20
CA LYS A 48 3.69 -0.56 -10.01
C LYS A 48 2.94 -1.04 -11.25
N ARG A 49 1.67 -1.41 -11.11
CA ARG A 49 0.82 -1.82 -12.24
C ARG A 49 0.63 -0.68 -13.24
N ARG A 50 0.28 0.52 -12.78
CA ARG A 50 0.09 1.70 -13.64
C ARG A 50 1.38 2.07 -14.38
N LYS A 51 2.54 2.04 -13.71
CA LYS A 51 3.86 2.26 -14.35
C LYS A 51 4.10 1.29 -15.50
N ASN A 52 3.80 0.01 -15.30
CA ASN A 52 3.96 -1.00 -16.35
C ASN A 52 2.99 -0.81 -17.52
N LEU A 53 1.74 -0.39 -17.25
CA LEU A 53 0.77 -0.06 -18.28
C LEU A 53 1.21 1.15 -19.11
N LEU A 54 1.68 2.21 -18.46
CA LEU A 54 2.22 3.39 -19.14
C LEU A 54 3.46 3.05 -19.98
N ALA A 55 4.38 2.24 -19.46
CA ALA A 55 5.56 1.81 -20.23
C ALA A 55 5.17 1.07 -21.53
N ARG A 56 4.11 0.25 -21.49
CA ARG A 56 3.55 -0.41 -22.68
C ARG A 56 2.86 0.58 -23.60
N ALA A 57 2.06 1.51 -23.07
CA ALA A 57 1.40 2.55 -23.85
C ALA A 57 2.40 3.44 -24.60
N ILE A 58 3.46 3.89 -23.92
CA ILE A 58 4.58 4.65 -24.50
C ILE A 58 5.23 3.84 -25.63
N SER A 59 5.53 2.56 -25.40
CA SER A 59 6.14 1.71 -26.43
C SER A 59 5.25 1.55 -27.66
N ASN A 60 3.93 1.47 -27.47
CA ASN A 60 2.97 1.38 -28.58
C ASN A 60 2.86 2.70 -29.35
N LYS A 61 2.80 3.85 -28.66
CA LYS A 61 2.76 5.18 -29.29
C LYS A 61 4.02 5.49 -30.08
N ILE A 62 5.20 5.14 -29.54
CA ILE A 62 6.47 5.28 -30.26
C ILE A 62 6.45 4.48 -31.56
N LYS A 63 5.91 3.24 -31.53
CA LYS A 63 5.73 2.42 -32.73
C LYS A 63 4.71 3.00 -33.72
N ALA A 64 3.68 3.68 -33.22
CA ALA A 64 2.68 4.38 -34.03
C ALA A 64 3.14 5.75 -34.55
N HIS A 65 4.37 6.20 -34.22
CA HIS A 65 4.86 7.56 -34.48
C HIS A 65 3.97 8.66 -33.90
N GLU A 66 3.28 8.36 -32.81
CA GLU A 66 2.49 9.32 -32.03
C GLU A 66 3.31 9.91 -30.88
N ASP A 67 2.96 11.13 -30.48
CA ASP A 67 3.62 11.79 -29.35
C ASP A 67 3.20 11.15 -28.02
N SER A 68 4.20 10.84 -27.19
CA SER A 68 4.05 10.14 -25.90
C SER A 68 4.45 11.04 -24.72
N ALA A 69 4.45 12.36 -24.92
CA ALA A 69 4.84 13.33 -23.90
C ALA A 69 3.97 13.21 -22.62
N SER A 70 2.65 13.09 -22.79
CA SER A 70 1.70 12.98 -21.67
C SER A 70 1.94 11.73 -20.82
N GLU A 71 2.10 10.55 -21.43
CA GLU A 71 2.36 9.30 -20.69
C GLU A 71 3.72 9.29 -20.01
N ARG A 72 4.72 9.97 -20.58
CA ARG A 72 6.05 10.12 -19.96
C ARG A 72 6.00 11.00 -18.72
N GLU A 73 5.19 12.05 -18.74
CA GLU A 73 4.99 12.94 -17.61
C GLU A 73 4.23 12.22 -16.49
N GLU A 74 3.17 11.48 -16.85
CA GLU A 74 2.42 10.64 -15.91
C GLU A 74 3.29 9.52 -15.31
N MET A 75 4.19 8.92 -16.10
CA MET A 75 5.15 7.93 -15.61
C MET A 75 6.14 8.53 -14.60
N LYS A 76 6.57 9.78 -14.80
CA LYS A 76 7.41 10.50 -13.83
C LYS A 76 6.66 10.76 -12.52
N GLU A 77 5.43 11.25 -12.59
CA GLU A 77 4.59 11.47 -11.39
C GLU A 77 4.33 10.17 -10.61
N ILE A 78 4.06 9.07 -11.31
CA ILE A 78 3.87 7.78 -10.65
C ILE A 78 5.16 7.30 -10.00
N GLY A 79 6.32 7.59 -10.62
CA GLY A 79 7.63 7.32 -10.03
C GLY A 79 7.87 8.08 -8.73
N THR A 80 7.51 9.37 -8.67
CA THR A 80 7.66 10.17 -7.44
C THR A 80 6.68 9.72 -6.36
N LYS A 81 5.41 9.51 -6.70
CA LYS A 81 4.39 8.99 -5.77
C LYS A 81 4.77 7.60 -5.21
N LEU A 82 5.38 6.74 -6.05
CA LEU A 82 5.88 5.43 -5.61
C LEU A 82 7.00 5.58 -4.57
N LEU A 83 7.97 6.47 -4.80
CA LEU A 83 9.07 6.73 -3.87
C LEU A 83 8.57 7.27 -2.53
N GLU A 84 7.61 8.20 -2.56
CA GLU A 84 6.98 8.73 -1.33
C GLU A 84 6.23 7.63 -0.57
N THR A 85 5.45 6.82 -1.27
CA THR A 85 4.69 5.70 -0.67
C THR A 85 5.63 4.60 -0.12
N GLU A 86 6.79 4.37 -0.76
CA GLU A 86 7.83 3.46 -0.27
C GLU A 86 8.56 4.01 0.95
N GLN A 87 8.72 5.33 1.09
CA GLN A 87 9.30 5.96 2.28
C GLN A 87 8.33 5.98 3.48
N GLU A 88 7.02 6.00 3.25
CA GLU A 88 6.00 6.01 4.30
C GLU A 88 5.70 4.61 4.89
N LYS A 89 6.22 3.56 4.24
CA LYS A 89 6.00 2.15 4.61
C LYS A 89 6.98 1.65 5.67
#